data_AF-A0A8X6I654-F1
#
_entry.id   AF-A0A8X6I654-F1
#
_cell.length_a   1.000
_cell.length_b   1.000
_cell.length_c   1.000
_cell.angle_alpha   90.00
_cell.angle_beta   90.00
_cell.angle_gamma   90.00
#
_symmetry.space_group_name_H-M   'P 1'
#
loop_
_entity.id
_entity.type
_entity.pdbx_description
1 polymer ?
#
loop_
_entity_poly.entity_id
_entity_poly.type
_entity_poly.pdbx_seq_one_letter_code
_entity_poly.pdbx_strand_id
1 'polypeptide(L)'
;MILMCHGRNSLKQFIRGKRFGYKLWTLCGREGYISSVYCSKTPDANNDTPLGFVDLLKSFGEQSFRATGTLRKKRINRECPLKESMSMRKKETGTPDFPFDENSDIFLVRWNENNHCYHKFQHFKTIL
;
A
#
# COMPACT_ATOMS: atom_id res chain seq x y z
N MET A 1 -3.43 -13.09 4.41
CA MET A 1 -4.28 -14.29 4.55
C MET A 1 -5.06 -14.26 5.86
N ILE A 2 -6.23 -14.89 5.94
CA ILE A 2 -6.99 -15.03 7.22
C ILE A 2 -7.22 -16.52 7.46
N LEU A 3 -6.73 -17.02 8.59
CA LEU A 3 -6.97 -18.40 9.01
C LEU A 3 -8.17 -18.42 9.97
N MET A 4 -9.27 -19.05 9.56
CA MET A 4 -10.49 -19.08 10.38
C MET A 4 -10.31 -20.03 11.56
N CYS A 5 -10.68 -19.58 12.76
CA CYS A 5 -10.61 -20.40 13.97
C CYS A 5 -11.87 -20.16 14.82
N HIS A 6 -12.53 -21.24 15.20
CA HIS A 6 -13.77 -21.21 15.98
C HIS A 6 -13.56 -21.47 17.48
N GLY A 7 -12.35 -21.91 17.87
CA GLY A 7 -11.99 -22.18 19.27
C GLY A 7 -11.82 -20.93 20.13
N ARG A 8 -11.77 -21.11 21.46
CA ARG A 8 -11.44 -20.04 22.41
C ARG A 8 -9.93 -19.85 22.45
N ASN A 9 -9.43 -18.81 21.79
CA ASN A 9 -8.03 -18.40 21.82
C ASN A 9 -7.97 -16.87 21.90
N SER A 10 -7.12 -16.31 22.75
CA SER A 10 -7.00 -14.87 23.02
C SER A 10 -6.39 -14.08 21.86
N LEU A 11 -5.59 -14.72 21.01
CA LEU A 11 -4.89 -14.08 19.89
C LEU A 11 -5.77 -13.95 18.64
N LYS A 12 -6.97 -14.56 18.63
CA LYS A 12 -7.90 -14.44 17.51
C LYS A 12 -8.49 -13.04 17.45
N GLN A 13 -8.60 -12.49 16.24
CA GLN A 13 -9.16 -11.17 16.01
C GLN A 13 -10.51 -11.29 15.29
N PHE A 14 -11.45 -10.43 15.65
CA PHE A 14 -12.66 -10.26 14.85
C PHE A 14 -12.34 -9.40 13.63
N ILE A 15 -12.64 -9.91 12.43
CA ILE A 15 -12.45 -9.18 11.18
C ILE A 15 -13.83 -8.88 10.60
N ARG A 16 -14.22 -7.60 10.66
CA ARG A 16 -15.53 -7.12 10.18
C ARG A 16 -15.74 -7.54 8.72
N GLY A 17 -16.90 -8.12 8.43
CA GLY A 17 -17.26 -8.63 7.09
C GLY A 17 -16.74 -10.05 6.78
N LYS A 18 -16.02 -10.69 7.71
CA LYS A 18 -15.65 -12.11 7.65
C LYS A 18 -16.11 -12.79 8.93
N ARG A 19 -15.23 -13.45 9.68
CA ARG A 19 -15.50 -14.07 10.99
C ARG A 19 -14.27 -13.91 11.89
N PHE A 20 -14.29 -14.53 13.06
CA PHE A 20 -13.10 -14.61 13.94
C PHE A 20 -12.00 -15.47 13.31
N GLY A 21 -10.76 -15.00 13.42
CA GLY A 21 -9.60 -15.73 12.91
C GLY A 21 -8.28 -15.04 13.19
N TYR A 22 -7.20 -15.64 12.69
CA TYR A 22 -5.87 -15.06 12.75
C TYR A 22 -5.57 -14.28 11.47
N LYS A 23 -5.02 -13.08 11.64
CA LYS A 23 -4.57 -12.25 10.53
C LYS A 23 -3.10 -12.51 10.27
N LEU A 24 -2.81 -13.15 9.13
CA LEU A 24 -1.46 -13.45 8.69
C LEU A 24 -1.09 -12.53 7.54
N TRP A 25 0.06 -11.87 7.63
CA TRP A 25 0.64 -11.14 6.51
C TRP A 25 1.59 -12.09 5.80
N THR A 26 1.49 -12.19 4.47
CA THR A 26 2.29 -13.15 3.69
C THR A 26 2.85 -12.45 2.47
N LEU A 27 4.13 -12.68 2.19
CA LEU A 27 4.74 -12.33 0.91
C LEU A 27 4.52 -13.51 -0.04
N CYS A 28 3.87 -13.27 -1.17
CA CYS A 28 3.63 -14.30 -2.18
C CYS A 28 4.37 -13.95 -3.46
N GLY A 29 5.00 -14.94 -4.09
CA GLY A 29 5.61 -14.80 -5.40
C GLY A 29 4.55 -14.76 -6.51
N ARG A 30 5.00 -14.46 -7.74
CA ARG A 30 4.12 -14.43 -8.94
C ARG A 30 3.39 -15.75 -9.18
N GLU A 31 4.08 -16.87 -8.92
CA GLU A 31 3.55 -18.23 -9.08
C GLU A 31 2.55 -18.65 -7.98
N GLY A 32 2.23 -17.77 -7.03
CA GLY A 32 1.26 -18.03 -5.96
C GLY A 32 1.84 -18.70 -4.72
N TYR A 33 3.12 -19.11 -4.73
CA TYR A 33 3.77 -19.66 -3.54
C TYR A 33 3.99 -18.60 -2.46
N ILE A 34 3.73 -18.98 -1.21
CA ILE A 34 4.01 -18.16 -0.04
C ILE A 34 5.52 -18.27 0.25
N SER A 35 6.22 -17.15 0.11
CA SER A 35 7.67 -17.08 0.40
C SER A 35 7.92 -16.89 1.89
N SER A 36 7.13 -16.03 2.55
CA SER A 36 7.28 -15.77 3.98
C SER A 36 5.95 -15.40 4.63
N VAL A 37 5.81 -15.79 5.90
CA VAL A 37 4.70 -15.38 6.76
C VAL A 37 5.25 -14.39 7.77
N TYR A 38 4.79 -13.15 7.71
CA TYR A 38 5.08 -12.14 8.72
C TYR A 38 4.08 -12.29 9.87
N CYS A 39 4.62 -12.68 11.04
CA CYS A 39 3.89 -12.69 12.30
C CYS A 39 4.35 -11.51 13.15
N SER A 40 3.41 -10.70 13.62
CA SER A 40 3.70 -9.42 14.26
C SER A 40 4.51 -9.54 15.56
N LYS A 41 5.33 -8.50 15.79
CA LYS A 41 6.20 -8.17 16.93
C LYS A 41 7.63 -8.72 16.84
N THR A 42 8.47 -8.02 16.08
CA THR A 42 9.86 -7.81 16.50
C THR A 42 9.88 -6.60 17.46
N PRO A 43 10.48 -6.70 18.65
CA PRO A 43 10.58 -5.59 19.62
C PRO A 43 11.51 -4.46 19.17
N ASP A 44 12.29 -4.65 18.11
CA ASP A 44 13.54 -3.90 17.92
C ASP A 44 13.46 -2.77 16.87
N ALA A 45 12.27 -2.36 16.45
CA ALA A 45 12.14 -1.21 15.56
C ALA A 45 12.17 0.09 16.39
N ASN A 46 13.35 0.57 16.75
CA ASN A 46 13.62 1.92 17.28
C ASN A 46 13.36 3.04 16.25
N ASN A 47 12.31 2.90 15.43
CA ASN A 47 11.95 3.85 14.41
C ASN A 47 10.56 4.42 14.75
N ASP A 48 10.53 5.37 15.69
CA ASP A 48 9.33 6.10 16.12
C ASP A 48 8.71 6.99 15.03
N THR A 49 9.26 6.98 13.81
CA THR A 49 8.65 7.65 12.67
C THR A 49 7.75 6.66 11.92
N PRO A 50 6.44 6.95 11.77
CA PRO A 50 5.61 6.19 10.85
C PRO A 50 6.13 6.45 9.44
N LEU A 51 6.95 5.53 8.92
CA LEU A 51 7.48 5.59 7.56
C LEU A 51 6.32 5.90 6.60
N GLY A 52 6.42 7.05 5.93
CA GLY A 52 5.47 7.41 4.90
C GLY A 52 5.45 6.32 3.85
N PHE A 53 4.30 6.10 3.23
CA PHE A 53 4.21 5.08 2.18
C PHE A 53 5.22 5.32 1.04
N VAL A 54 5.52 6.58 0.73
CA VAL A 54 6.50 6.96 -0.28
C VAL A 54 7.92 6.58 0.16
N ASP A 55 8.27 6.78 1.43
CA ASP A 55 9.58 6.41 1.98
C ASP A 55 9.79 4.89 1.96
N LEU A 56 8.72 4.14 2.24
CA LEU A 56 8.72 2.68 2.08
C LEU A 56 8.93 2.24 0.63
N LEU A 57 8.37 2.97 -0.35
CA LEU A 57 8.61 2.64 -1.76
C LEU A 57 10.06 2.91 -2.17
N LYS A 58 10.68 3.98 -1.67
CA LYS A 58 12.10 4.27 -1.94
C LYS A 58 13.00 3.15 -1.42
N SER A 59 12.76 2.66 -0.20
CA SER A 59 13.53 1.54 0.35
C SER A 59 13.31 0.22 -0.40
N PHE A 60 12.13 0.02 -0.99
CA PHE A 60 11.92 -1.11 -1.93
C PHE A 60 12.74 -0.96 -3.21
N GLY A 61 12.90 0.26 -3.74
CA GLY A 61 13.77 0.55 -4.87
C GLY A 61 15.23 0.17 -4.61
N GLU A 62 15.75 0.55 -3.43
CA GLU A 62 17.09 0.18 -2.94
C GLU A 62 17.25 -1.34 -2.85
N GLN A 63 16.25 -2.04 -2.31
CA GLN A 63 16.24 -3.49 -2.17
C GLN A 63 15.88 -4.24 -3.48
N SER A 64 15.77 -3.52 -4.60
CA SER A 64 15.43 -4.08 -5.92
C SER A 64 14.08 -4.79 -6.00
N PHE A 65 13.13 -4.43 -5.14
CA PHE A 65 11.76 -4.91 -5.21
C PHE A 65 10.91 -4.01 -6.11
N ARG A 66 10.10 -4.63 -6.97
CA ARG A 66 9.04 -3.94 -7.73
C ARG A 66 7.72 -4.06 -6.98
N ALA A 67 6.99 -2.96 -6.88
CA ALA A 67 5.70 -2.92 -6.21
C ALA A 67 4.67 -2.13 -7.04
N THR A 68 3.46 -2.70 -7.12
CA THR A 68 2.29 -2.07 -7.75
C THR A 68 1.10 -2.26 -6.83
N GLY A 69 0.28 -1.23 -6.66
CA GLY A 69 -0.89 -1.36 -5.80
C GLY A 69 -1.76 -0.12 -5.74
N THR A 70 -2.72 -0.18 -4.82
CA THR A 70 -3.64 0.92 -4.53
C THR A 70 -3.30 1.57 -3.20
N LEU A 71 -3.52 2.88 -3.14
CA LEU A 71 -3.23 3.71 -1.99
C LEU A 71 -4.50 4.21 -1.32
N ARG A 72 -4.47 4.25 0.02
CA ARG A 72 -5.50 4.95 0.78
C ARG A 72 -5.11 6.42 0.90
N LYS A 73 -6.05 7.33 0.68
CA LYS A 73 -5.85 8.79 0.77
C LYS A 73 -5.06 9.23 2.01
N LYS A 74 -5.36 8.68 3.20
CA LYS A 74 -4.71 9.04 4.47
C LYS A 74 -3.25 8.55 4.62
N ARG A 75 -2.72 7.79 3.66
CA ARG A 75 -1.34 7.28 3.67
C ARG A 75 -0.40 8.03 2.73
N ILE A 76 -0.92 9.02 2.01
CA ILE A 76 -0.13 9.87 1.12
C ILE A 76 0.47 10.97 1.99
N ASN A 77 1.80 11.13 1.93
CA ASN A 77 2.49 12.17 2.68
C ASN A 77 2.09 13.57 2.15
N ARG A 78 2.11 14.59 3.02
CA ARG A 78 1.73 15.97 2.65
C ARG A 78 2.64 16.58 1.59
N GLU A 79 3.88 16.12 1.54
CA GLU A 79 4.92 16.56 0.60
C GLU A 79 4.73 16.01 -0.82
N CYS A 80 3.80 15.05 -1.01
CA CYS A 80 3.57 14.45 -2.32
C CYS A 80 2.82 15.43 -3.26
N PRO A 81 3.31 15.71 -4.48
CA PRO A 81 2.75 16.70 -5.42
C PRO A 81 1.45 16.23 -6.13
N LEU A 82 0.59 15.48 -5.44
CA LEU A 82 -0.71 15.04 -5.95
C LEU A 82 -1.79 16.11 -5.70
N LYS A 83 -2.56 16.48 -6.71
CA LYS A 83 -3.71 17.38 -6.56
C LYS A 83 -4.69 16.84 -5.53
N GLU A 84 -5.18 17.70 -4.64
CA GLU A 84 -6.11 17.31 -3.59
C GLU A 84 -7.35 16.57 -4.12
N SER A 85 -7.88 15.61 -3.37
CA SER A 85 -9.07 14.87 -3.82
C SER A 85 -10.28 15.79 -4.05
N MET A 86 -10.39 16.89 -3.29
CA MET A 86 -11.50 17.82 -3.40
C MET A 86 -11.45 18.60 -4.72
N SER A 87 -10.27 19.02 -5.16
CA SER A 87 -10.11 19.67 -6.46
C SER A 87 -10.27 18.68 -7.61
N MET A 88 -9.86 17.42 -7.44
CA MET A 88 -10.05 16.38 -8.45
C MET A 88 -11.51 15.97 -8.65
N ARG A 89 -12.33 15.97 -7.60
CA ARG A 89 -13.79 15.70 -7.71
C ARG A 89 -14.54 16.75 -8.52
N LYS A 90 -14.05 17.98 -8.53
CA LYS A 90 -14.64 19.09 -9.31
C LYS A 90 -14.33 18.99 -10.80
N LYS A 91 -13.34 18.19 -11.19
CA LYS A 91 -12.99 17.97 -12.59
C LYS A 91 -13.88 16.92 -13.21
N GLU A 92 -13.95 16.95 -14.53
CA GLU A 92 -14.63 15.95 -15.34
C GLU A 92 -14.17 14.53 -14.98
N THR A 93 -15.12 13.61 -14.96
CA THR A 93 -14.88 12.19 -14.74
C THR A 93 -13.89 11.67 -15.78
N GLY A 94 -12.94 10.84 -15.35
CA GLY A 94 -11.89 10.30 -16.21
C GLY A 94 -10.62 11.15 -16.28
N THR A 95 -10.58 12.34 -15.66
CA THR A 95 -9.35 13.15 -15.61
C THR A 95 -8.30 12.53 -14.69
N PRO A 96 -7.10 12.18 -15.21
CA PRO A 96 -5.99 11.71 -14.39
C PRO A 96 -5.11 12.87 -13.91
N ASP A 97 -4.47 12.66 -12.77
CA ASP A 97 -3.37 13.47 -12.25
C ASP A 97 -2.21 12.54 -11.93
N PHE A 98 -1.05 12.83 -12.49
CA PHE A 98 0.11 11.96 -12.39
C PHE A 98 1.38 12.79 -12.09
N PRO A 99 1.89 12.71 -10.86
CA PRO A 99 3.27 13.06 -10.56
C PRO A 99 4.18 11.84 -10.77
N PHE A 100 5.30 12.09 -11.41
CA PHE A 100 6.40 11.15 -11.55
C PHE A 100 7.62 11.71 -10.81
N ASP A 101 8.24 10.88 -9.97
CA ASP A 101 9.50 11.21 -9.31
C ASP A 101 10.64 10.49 -10.04
N GLU A 102 11.41 11.23 -10.85
CA GLU A 102 12.53 10.71 -11.64
C GLU A 102 13.65 10.13 -10.77
N ASN A 103 13.83 10.64 -9.54
CA ASN A 103 14.88 10.16 -8.65
C ASN A 103 14.57 8.78 -8.06
N SER A 104 13.29 8.51 -7.84
CA SER A 104 12.84 7.28 -7.18
C SER A 104 12.20 6.28 -8.14
N ASP A 105 12.05 6.61 -9.43
CA ASP A 105 11.27 5.84 -10.42
C ASP A 105 9.84 5.48 -9.92
N ILE A 106 9.26 6.35 -9.10
CA ILE A 106 7.92 6.15 -8.54
C ILE A 106 6.91 6.91 -9.39
N PHE A 107 5.96 6.17 -9.95
CA PHE A 107 4.81 6.72 -10.65
C PHE A 107 3.56 6.62 -9.78
N LEU A 108 2.91 7.76 -9.54
CA LEU A 108 1.65 7.84 -8.81
C LEU A 108 0.56 8.32 -9.75
N VAL A 109 -0.60 7.66 -9.70
CA VAL A 109 -1.77 8.04 -10.50
C VAL A 109 -2.95 8.25 -9.59
N ARG A 110 -3.63 9.38 -9.77
CA ARG A 110 -4.93 9.67 -9.18
C ARG A 110 -5.92 9.94 -10.29
N TRP A 111 -7.08 9.30 -10.26
CA TRP A 111 -8.15 9.58 -11.22
C TRP A 111 -9.49 9.76 -10.51
N ASN A 112 -10.38 10.54 -11.14
CA ASN A 112 -11.76 10.70 -10.70
C ASN A 112 -12.68 9.74 -11.47
N GLU A 113 -13.32 8.82 -10.76
CA GLU A 113 -14.37 7.95 -11.28
C GLU A 113 -15.65 8.22 -10.49
N ASN A 114 -16.67 8.83 -11.11
CA ASN A 114 -18.00 9.04 -10.50
C ASN A 114 -17.94 9.67 -9.08
N ASN A 115 -17.18 10.76 -8.91
CA ASN A 115 -16.93 11.43 -7.61
C ASN A 115 -16.12 10.62 -6.58
N HIS A 116 -15.60 9.45 -6.95
CA HIS A 116 -14.63 8.69 -6.18
C HIS A 116 -13.22 8.91 -6.74
N CYS A 117 -12.28 9.31 -5.87
CA CYS A 117 -10.88 9.43 -6.25
C CYS A 117 -10.13 8.16 -5.86
N TYR A 118 -9.53 7.50 -6.84
CA TYR A 118 -8.67 6.34 -6.63
C TYR A 118 -7.21 6.75 -6.73
N HIS A 119 -6.35 6.00 -6.03
CA HIS A 119 -4.90 6.18 -6.05
C HIS A 119 -4.25 4.86 -6.42
N LYS A 120 -3.47 4.86 -7.49
CA LYS A 120 -2.59 3.76 -7.87
C LYS A 120 -1.15 4.23 -7.81
N PHE A 121 -0.25 3.30 -7.54
CA PHE A 121 1.18 3.52 -7.65
C PHE A 121 1.80 2.37 -8.42
N GLN A 122 2.86 2.69 -9.14
CA GLN A 122 3.72 1.74 -9.80
C GLN A 122 5.16 2.20 -9.58
N HIS A 123 5.96 1.35 -8.94
CA HIS A 123 7.40 1.56 -8.86
C HIS A 123 8.03 0.86 -10.07
N PHE A 124 8.60 1.64 -10.97
CA PHE A 124 9.41 1.11 -12.06
C PHE A 124 10.82 0.88 -11.52
N LYS A 125 11.45 -0.22 -11.93
CA LYS A 125 12.90 -0.31 -11.83
C LYS A 125 13.34 -0.71 -13.20
N THR A 126 13.86 0.24 -13.95
CA THR A 126 14.46 -0.01 -15.26
C THR A 126 15.69 -0.87 -14.99
N ILE A 127 15.65 -2.12 -15.43
CA ILE A 127 16.86 -2.95 -15.51
C ILE A 127 17.43 -2.59 -16.88
N LEU A 128 18.47 -1.76 -16.90
CA LEU A 128 19.41 -1.67 -18.01
C LEU A 128 20.65 -2.48 -17.64
#